data_AF-A0A7X7K0D5-F1
#
_entry.id   AF-A0A7X7K0D5-F1
#
_cell.length_a   1.000
_cell.length_b   1.000
_cell.length_c   1.000
_cell.angle_alpha   90.00
_cell.angle_beta   90.00
_cell.angle_gamma   90.00
#
_symmetry.space_group_name_H-M   'P 1'
#
loop_
_entity.id
_entity.type
_entity.pdbx_description
1 polymer ?
#
loop_
_entity_poly.entity_id
_entity_poly.type
_entity_poly.pdbx_seq_one_letter_code
_entity_poly.pdbx_strand_id
1 'polypeptide(L)' 'MSKKSRRAKAPRLSAAQKVQPVARAEIVTAPAHSEAKAEAGTSDLKQEYRYVFADLKRIGIIAVAMLAVLIVLAFVLV' A
#
# COMPACT_ATOMS: atom_id res chain seq x y z
N MET A 1 -20.88 -19.56 -40.28
CA MET A 1 -19.74 -18.96 -39.56
C MET A 1 -20.20 -18.48 -38.18
N SER A 2 -19.81 -19.18 -37.11
CA SER A 2 -20.27 -18.94 -35.74
C SER A 2 -19.30 -18.00 -35.02
N LYS A 3 -19.70 -16.75 -34.73
CA LYS A 3 -18.94 -15.82 -33.88
C LYS A 3 -19.27 -16.12 -32.41
N LYS A 4 -18.54 -17.05 -31.81
CA LYS A 4 -18.60 -17.32 -30.36
C LYS A 4 -17.93 -16.18 -29.59
N SER A 5 -18.72 -15.21 -29.11
CA SER A 5 -18.23 -14.17 -28.21
C SER A 5 -18.03 -14.76 -26.79
N ARG A 6 -16.79 -15.11 -26.47
CA ARG A 6 -16.39 -15.39 -25.08
C ARG A 6 -16.32 -14.06 -24.34
N ARG A 7 -17.39 -13.70 -23.62
CA ARG A 7 -17.34 -12.65 -22.60
C ARG A 7 -16.35 -13.10 -21.51
N ALA A 8 -15.13 -12.57 -21.53
CA ALA A 8 -14.19 -12.72 -20.43
C ALA A 8 -14.81 -12.08 -19.19
N LYS A 9 -15.01 -12.87 -18.12
CA LYS A 9 -15.45 -12.34 -16.82
C LYS A 9 -14.36 -11.39 -16.32
N ALA A 10 -14.66 -10.11 -16.30
CA ALA A 10 -13.78 -9.13 -15.66
C ALA A 10 -13.64 -9.47 -14.16
N PRO A 11 -12.43 -9.41 -13.59
CA PRO A 11 -12.24 -9.62 -12.16
C PRO A 11 -13.04 -8.57 -11.37
N ARG A 12 -13.76 -9.02 -10.34
CA ARG A 12 -14.48 -8.14 -9.41
C ARG A 12 -13.47 -7.46 -8.50
N LEU A 13 -12.91 -6.35 -8.97
CA LEU A 13 -12.05 -5.48 -8.16
C LEU A 13 -12.92 -4.69 -7.18
N SER A 14 -12.55 -4.72 -5.89
CA SER A 14 -13.18 -3.91 -4.84
C SER A 14 -12.97 -2.42 -5.11
N ALA A 15 -13.83 -1.55 -4.58
CA ALA A 15 -13.74 -0.10 -4.82
C ALA A 15 -12.36 0.49 -4.43
N ALA A 16 -11.71 -0.09 -3.42
CA ALA A 16 -10.35 0.28 -3.01
C ALA A 16 -9.25 -0.12 -4.02
N GLN A 17 -9.53 -1.02 -4.96
CA GLN A 17 -8.58 -1.47 -5.99
C GLN A 17 -8.76 -0.74 -7.32
N LYS A 18 -9.71 0.20 -7.41
CA LYS A 18 -9.96 0.98 -8.62
C LYS A 18 -9.34 2.37 -8.45
N VAL A 19 -8.13 2.54 -8.97
CA VAL A 19 -7.57 3.88 -9.21
C VAL A 19 -8.36 4.49 -10.36
N GLN A 20 -9.18 5.49 -10.07
CA GLN A 20 -9.84 6.29 -11.11
C GLN A 20 -8.78 7.23 -11.69
N PRO A 21 -8.42 7.13 -12.99
CA PRO A 21 -7.67 8.19 -13.63
C PRO A 21 -8.58 9.42 -13.65
N VAL A 22 -8.24 10.42 -12.84
CA VAL A 22 -8.87 11.74 -12.91
C VAL A 22 -8.51 12.32 -14.27
N ALA A 23 -9.38 12.13 -15.25
CA ALA A 23 -9.36 12.92 -16.48
C ALA A 23 -9.76 14.34 -16.10
N ARG A 24 -8.77 15.16 -15.72
CA ARG A 24 -8.95 16.61 -15.67
C ARG A 24 -8.02 17.24 -16.69
N ALA A 25 -8.59 17.49 -17.85
CA ALA A 25 -8.13 18.55 -18.72
C ALA A 25 -8.11 19.87 -17.94
N GLU A 26 -7.22 20.75 -18.39
CA GLU A 26 -7.05 22.16 -18.04
C GLU A 26 -6.07 22.49 -16.90
N ILE A 27 -4.89 22.82 -17.38
CA ILE A 27 -3.90 23.74 -16.81
C ILE A 27 -4.64 24.95 -16.23
N VAL A 28 -4.70 25.06 -14.90
CA VAL A 28 -4.99 26.31 -14.20
C VAL A 28 -3.90 26.53 -13.17
N THR A 29 -3.23 27.65 -13.38
CA THR A 29 -2.17 28.32 -12.61
C THR A 29 -2.25 28.08 -11.11
N ALA A 30 -1.12 27.68 -10.52
CA ALA A 30 -0.93 27.62 -9.07
C ALA A 30 -1.18 28.99 -8.41
N PRO A 31 -1.69 29.00 -7.17
CA PRO A 31 -1.17 29.87 -6.15
C PRO A 31 -0.37 29.03 -5.14
N ALA A 32 0.82 29.53 -4.79
CA ALA A 32 1.55 29.07 -3.63
C ALA A 32 0.64 29.18 -2.40
N HIS A 33 0.33 28.04 -1.77
CA HIS A 33 -0.40 27.99 -0.52
C HIS A 33 0.44 27.29 0.55
N SER A 34 1.05 28.17 1.35
CA SER A 34 1.09 28.11 2.81
C SER A 34 1.87 26.97 3.44
N GLU A 35 3.12 27.27 3.80
CA GLU A 35 3.96 26.54 4.77
C GLU A 35 3.42 26.66 6.23
N ALA A 36 2.11 26.73 6.42
CA ALA A 36 1.47 26.84 7.73
C ALA A 36 0.61 25.62 8.03
N LYS A 37 1.22 24.41 8.10
CA LYS A 37 0.58 23.25 8.73
C LYS A 37 1.52 22.07 9.06
N ALA A 38 2.74 22.33 9.51
CA ALA A 38 3.66 21.25 9.87
C ALA A 38 3.18 20.38 11.06
N GLU A 39 2.32 20.92 11.95
CA GLU A 39 1.86 20.17 13.14
C GLU A 39 0.53 19.42 12.97
N ALA A 40 -0.42 19.94 12.19
CA ALA A 40 -1.72 19.27 12.02
C ALA A 40 -1.67 18.03 11.10
N GLY A 41 -0.55 17.80 10.40
CA GLY A 41 -0.37 16.63 9.54
C GLY A 41 -0.10 15.35 10.33
N THR A 42 0.51 15.42 11.52
CA THR A 42 0.98 14.21 12.22
C THR A 42 -0.14 13.29 12.72
N SER A 43 -1.29 13.86 13.12
CA SER A 43 -2.47 13.09 13.54
C SER A 43 -3.24 12.50 12.36
N ASP A 44 -3.35 13.25 11.26
CA ASP A 44 -4.06 12.82 10.03
C ASP A 44 -3.27 11.69 9.33
N LEU A 45 -1.94 11.84 9.26
CA LEU A 45 -1.03 10.83 8.71
C LEU A 45 -1.04 9.54 9.53
N LYS A 46 -1.11 9.60 10.88
CA LYS A 46 -1.21 8.37 11.68
C LYS A 46 -2.48 7.57 11.37
N GLN A 47 -3.56 8.26 11.03
CA GLN A 47 -4.83 7.65 10.71
C GLN A 47 -4.81 7.05 9.29
N GLU A 48 -4.20 7.77 8.34
CA GLU A 48 -4.00 7.30 6.96
C GLU A 48 -2.98 6.14 6.86
N TYR A 49 -1.89 6.16 7.64
CA TYR A 49 -0.82 5.15 7.58
C TYR A 49 -0.91 4.04 8.64
N ARG A 50 -2.05 3.88 9.32
CA ARG A 50 -2.19 2.88 10.40
C ARG A 50 -1.83 1.46 9.97
N TYR A 51 -2.07 1.12 8.70
CA TYR A 51 -1.73 -0.18 8.13
C TYR A 51 -0.22 -0.36 7.97
N VAL A 52 0.53 0.69 7.63
CA VAL A 52 1.99 0.63 7.50
C VAL A 52 2.63 0.27 8.83
N PHE A 53 2.19 0.89 9.93
CA PHE A 53 2.69 0.54 11.25
C PHE A 53 2.35 -0.91 11.65
N ALA A 54 1.14 -1.37 11.30
CA ALA A 54 0.74 -2.74 11.55
C ALA A 54 1.60 -3.75 10.74
N ASP A 55 1.88 -3.43 9.48
CA ASP A 55 2.70 -4.26 8.59
C ASP A 55 4.17 -4.24 9.02
N LEU A 56 4.70 -3.07 9.41
CA LEU A 56 6.06 -2.96 9.92
C LEU A 56 6.26 -3.81 11.18
N LYS A 57 5.25 -3.84 12.06
CA LYS A 57 5.26 -4.73 13.23
C LYS A 57 5.29 -6.20 12.81
N ARG A 58 4.49 -6.59 11.82
CA ARG A 58 4.47 -7.98 11.30
C ARG A 58 5.81 -8.35 10.66
N ILE A 59 6.39 -7.47 9.86
CA ILE A 59 7.71 -7.65 9.24
C ILE A 59 8.78 -7.82 10.32
N GLY A 60 8.76 -6.99 11.37
CA GLY A 60 9.68 -7.13 12.50
C GLY A 60 9.56 -8.48 13.20
N ILE A 61 8.35 -8.97 13.43
CA ILE A 61 8.12 -10.31 14.01
C ILE A 61 8.66 -11.41 13.08
N ILE A 62 8.38 -11.32 11.78
CA ILE A 62 8.88 -12.29 10.79
C ILE A 62 10.41 -12.30 10.76
N ALA A 63 11.04 -11.13 10.77
CA ALA A 63 12.49 -10.99 10.76
C ALA A 63 13.12 -11.64 12.00
N VAL A 64 12.56 -11.40 13.20
CA VAL A 64 13.04 -12.03 14.44
C VAL A 64 12.85 -13.55 14.40
N ALA A 65 11.70 -14.03 13.91
CA ALA A 65 11.46 -15.45 13.76
C ALA A 65 12.45 -16.10 12.78
N MET A 66 12.71 -15.48 11.63
CA MET A 66 13.72 -15.93 10.67
C MET A 66 15.10 -15.98 11.30
N LEU A 67 15.50 -14.94 12.04
CA LEU A 67 16.78 -14.90 12.73
C LEU A 67 16.92 -16.03 13.75
N ALA A 68 15.87 -16.28 14.55
CA ALA A 68 15.87 -17.37 15.52
C ALA A 68 16.04 -18.74 14.83
N VAL A 69 15.37 -18.96 13.71
CA VAL A 69 15.53 -20.18 12.91
C VAL A 69 16.97 -20.34 12.43
N LEU A 70 17.59 -19.28 11.91
CA LEU A 70 18.99 -19.32 11.46
C LEU A 70 19.95 -19.64 12.62
N ILE A 71 19.74 -19.05 13.80
CA ILE A 71 20.54 -19.34 14.99
C ILE A 71 20.40 -20.82 15.38
N VAL A 72 19.18 -21.34 15.44
CA VAL A 72 18.95 -22.76 15.75
C VAL A 72 19.63 -23.66 14.74
N LEU A 73 19.49 -23.37 13.44
CA LEU A 73 20.16 -24.13 12.39
C LEU A 73 21.69 -24.10 12.54
N ALA A 74 22.27 -22.95 12.89
CA ALA A 74 23.70 -22.84 13.12
C ALA A 74 24.18 -23.74 14.26
N PHE A 75 23.40 -23.89 15.33
CA PHE A 75 23.73 -24.82 16.43
C PHE A 75 23.48 -26.29 16.10
N VAL A 76 22.53 -26.60 15.23
CA VAL A 76 22.21 -27.99 14.85
C VAL A 76 23.19 -28.54 13.82
N LEU A 77 23.70 -27.68 12.93
CA LEU A 77 24.60 -28.07 11.85
C LEU A 77 26.09 -28.03 12.24
N VAL A 78 26.41 -27.48 13.41
CA VAL A 78 27.75 -27.49 14.02
C VAL A 78 27.82 -28.67 15.00
#